data_AF-A0AAW7ZR11-F1
#
_entry.id   AF-A0AAW7ZR11-F1
#
_cell.length_a   1.000
_cell.length_b   1.000
_cell.length_c   1.000
_cell.angle_alpha   90.00
_cell.angle_beta   90.00
_cell.angle_gamma   90.00
#
_symmetry.space_group_name_H-M   'P 1'
#
loop_
_entity.id
_entity.type
_entity.pdbx_description
1 polymer ?
#
loop_
_entity_poly.entity_id
_entity_poly.type
_entity_poly.pdbx_seq_one_letter_code
_entity_poly.pdbx_strand_id
1 'polypeptide(L)'
;MTILIKTLKIMASGVVFVSGLTTASSTVYFLPEAKSMGVASSDKNALMFLGMDRDVNLKGICFAMTKQSSSIIPLVDITATTDNGRFTMHGLRPNVSDTKEVACSFGSEAGDFLTGISKSTAVNVKLDFNGEIRNYSFDTTEFGKMLTANGKSVWEKAAKDYAQGVRAPVFYSSGSEAPKNNAVTSNVDTHSYKASDEKLNSVWKSLSPETRKRLLPSQREWIKHKSSCNNEQKCLTDMTNNRIRELESENGK
;
A
#
# COMPACT_ATOMS: atom_id res chain seq x y z
N MET A 1 24.38 -13.10 -31.70
CA MET A 1 24.11 -11.89 -30.89
C MET A 1 22.74 -12.11 -30.25
N THR A 2 22.73 -12.55 -28.99
CA THR A 2 21.52 -13.10 -28.35
C THR A 2 21.03 -12.13 -27.30
N ILE A 3 19.82 -11.58 -27.50
CA ILE A 3 19.20 -10.58 -26.65
C ILE A 3 18.63 -11.27 -25.41
N LEU A 4 19.20 -10.97 -24.24
CA LEU A 4 18.80 -11.52 -22.95
C LEU A 4 17.56 -10.77 -22.43
N ILE A 5 16.37 -11.34 -22.64
CA ILE A 5 15.11 -10.83 -22.09
C ILE A 5 15.06 -11.23 -20.61
N LYS A 6 15.36 -10.28 -19.71
CA LYS A 6 15.17 -10.45 -18.25
C LYS A 6 13.67 -10.46 -17.94
N THR A 7 13.14 -11.64 -17.65
CA THR A 7 11.78 -11.86 -17.16
C THR A 7 11.70 -11.50 -15.67
N LEU A 8 10.75 -10.62 -15.31
CA LEU A 8 10.45 -10.25 -13.93
C LEU A 8 9.71 -11.41 -13.24
N LYS A 9 10.41 -12.21 -12.43
CA LYS A 9 9.81 -13.29 -11.63
C LYS A 9 9.25 -12.73 -10.32
N ILE A 10 7.93 -12.70 -10.20
CA ILE A 10 7.23 -12.48 -8.94
C ILE A 10 7.10 -13.84 -8.23
N MET A 11 7.91 -14.06 -7.19
CA MET A 11 7.94 -15.28 -6.39
C MET A 11 7.01 -15.14 -5.18
N ALA A 12 5.93 -15.93 -5.16
CA ALA A 12 5.06 -16.13 -4.01
C ALA A 12 5.54 -17.37 -3.24
N SER A 13 5.82 -17.21 -1.95
CA SER A 13 5.98 -18.30 -0.96
C SER A 13 5.69 -17.72 0.42
N GLY A 14 4.67 -18.11 1.19
CA GLY A 14 3.76 -19.24 1.07
C GLY A 14 2.89 -19.37 2.35
N VAL A 15 1.95 -20.31 2.52
CA VAL A 15 1.17 -21.18 1.61
C VAL A 15 -0.06 -21.64 2.42
N VAL A 16 -1.25 -21.69 1.83
CA VAL A 16 -2.13 -22.87 2.00
C VAL A 16 -2.19 -23.52 0.64
N PHE A 17 -1.74 -24.78 0.58
CA PHE A 17 -1.57 -25.53 -0.65
C PHE A 17 -2.96 -26.00 -1.10
N VAL A 18 -3.39 -25.57 -2.27
CA VAL A 18 -4.06 -26.46 -3.22
C VAL A 18 -3.28 -26.35 -4.53
N SER A 19 -2.86 -27.51 -5.00
CA SER A 19 -2.01 -27.80 -6.15
C SER A 19 -2.47 -27.21 -7.48
N GLY A 20 -1.50 -26.95 -8.38
CA GLY A 20 -1.73 -26.97 -9.82
C GLY A 20 -1.38 -25.67 -10.53
N LEU A 21 -0.45 -25.74 -11.47
CA LEU A 21 -0.14 -24.68 -12.43
C LEU A 21 -1.39 -24.29 -13.23
N THR A 22 -1.41 -23.02 -13.65
CA THR A 22 -2.36 -22.36 -14.57
C THR A 22 -3.67 -21.85 -13.98
N THR A 23 -3.63 -20.79 -13.18
CA THR A 23 -4.80 -19.92 -12.97
C THR A 23 -4.34 -18.56 -12.45
N ALA A 24 -5.11 -17.52 -12.78
CA ALA A 24 -4.95 -16.17 -12.28
C ALA A 24 -4.63 -16.15 -10.78
N SER A 25 -3.67 -15.33 -10.35
CA SER A 25 -3.24 -15.32 -8.95
C SER A 25 -4.36 -14.72 -8.10
N SER A 26 -5.16 -15.55 -7.44
CA SER A 26 -6.13 -15.16 -6.40
C SER A 26 -5.46 -14.59 -5.13
N THR A 27 -4.17 -14.26 -5.20
CA THR A 27 -3.37 -13.80 -4.08
C THR A 27 -3.74 -12.36 -3.75
N VAL A 28 -4.22 -12.16 -2.52
CA VAL A 28 -4.43 -10.83 -1.96
C VAL A 28 -3.11 -10.29 -1.44
N TYR A 29 -2.70 -9.14 -1.94
CA TYR A 29 -1.51 -8.41 -1.54
C TYR A 29 -1.90 -7.37 -0.50
N PHE A 30 -1.18 -7.32 0.62
CA PHE A 30 -1.21 -6.15 1.49
C PHE A 30 -0.24 -5.10 0.96
N LEU A 31 -0.65 -3.84 0.99
CA LEU A 31 0.10 -2.69 0.52
C LEU A 31 0.40 -1.79 1.72
N PRO A 32 1.52 -2.02 2.44
CA PRO A 32 1.81 -1.34 3.70
C PRO A 32 1.91 0.18 3.54
N GLU A 33 2.45 0.64 2.42
CA GLU A 33 2.66 2.05 2.09
C GLU A 33 1.35 2.78 1.83
N ALA A 34 0.39 2.10 1.20
CA ALA A 34 -0.94 2.61 0.92
C ALA A 34 -1.96 2.28 2.03
N LYS A 35 -1.52 1.59 3.09
CA LYS A 35 -2.39 0.97 4.13
C LYS A 35 -3.59 0.24 3.52
N SER A 36 -3.36 -0.45 2.41
CA SER A 36 -4.41 -1.01 1.57
C SER A 36 -4.16 -2.50 1.31
N MET A 37 -5.05 -3.13 0.56
CA MET A 37 -4.88 -4.45 0.01
C MET A 37 -5.46 -4.51 -1.39
N GLY A 38 -4.93 -5.42 -2.20
CA GLY A 38 -5.35 -5.58 -3.58
C GLY A 38 -5.07 -6.94 -4.15
N VAL A 39 -5.42 -7.10 -5.41
CA VAL A 39 -5.23 -8.31 -6.20
C VAL A 39 -4.58 -7.93 -7.52
N ALA A 40 -3.58 -8.71 -7.93
CA ALA A 40 -2.90 -8.49 -9.19
C ALA A 40 -3.73 -9.04 -10.35
N SER A 41 -3.61 -8.42 -11.52
CA SER A 41 -4.20 -8.95 -12.74
C SER A 41 -3.53 -10.26 -13.15
N SER A 42 -4.22 -11.05 -13.96
CA SER A 42 -3.72 -12.33 -14.48
C SER A 42 -2.40 -12.20 -15.23
N ASP A 43 -2.20 -11.08 -15.92
CA ASP A 43 -0.97 -10.74 -16.65
C ASP A 43 0.09 -10.01 -15.80
N LYS A 44 -0.22 -9.72 -14.53
CA LYS A 44 0.63 -9.02 -13.56
C LYS A 44 1.04 -7.60 -13.99
N ASN A 45 0.31 -6.98 -14.91
CA ASN A 45 0.53 -5.60 -15.35
C ASN A 45 -0.35 -4.57 -14.65
N ALA A 46 -1.32 -5.01 -13.85
CA ALA A 46 -2.16 -4.15 -13.04
C ALA A 46 -2.38 -4.74 -11.63
N LEU A 47 -2.72 -3.85 -10.71
CA LEU A 47 -3.12 -4.15 -9.34
C LEU A 47 -4.41 -3.40 -9.05
N MET A 48 -5.46 -4.12 -8.68
CA MET A 48 -6.70 -3.56 -8.18
C MET A 48 -6.64 -3.57 -6.65
N PHE A 49 -6.85 -2.43 -5.98
CA PHE A 49 -6.70 -2.32 -4.54
C PHE A 49 -7.69 -1.34 -3.92
N LEU A 50 -7.96 -1.48 -2.62
CA LEU A 50 -8.91 -0.64 -1.91
C LEU A 50 -8.42 0.81 -1.80
N GLY A 51 -9.24 1.76 -2.20
CA GLY A 51 -8.99 3.17 -1.96
C GLY A 51 -9.36 3.52 -0.53
N MET A 52 -8.36 3.81 0.32
CA MET A 52 -8.56 4.13 1.74
C MET A 52 -8.08 5.55 2.03
N ASP A 53 -8.76 6.24 2.97
CA ASP A 53 -8.29 7.54 3.47
C ASP A 53 -7.19 7.38 4.54
N ARG A 54 -6.70 8.51 5.06
CA ARG A 54 -5.64 8.54 6.08
C ARG A 54 -6.04 7.85 7.40
N ASP A 55 -7.33 7.81 7.67
CA ASP A 55 -7.94 7.22 8.85
C ASP A 55 -8.39 5.78 8.58
N VAL A 56 -7.97 5.21 7.44
CA VAL A 56 -8.21 3.83 7.05
C VAL A 56 -9.70 3.54 6.83
N ASN A 57 -10.48 4.56 6.47
CA ASN A 57 -11.84 4.37 5.99
C ASN A 57 -11.82 4.03 4.51
N LEU A 58 -12.55 2.99 4.14
CA LEU A 58 -12.80 2.63 2.74
C LEU A 58 -13.54 3.77 2.02
N LYS A 59 -12.96 4.28 0.93
CA LYS A 59 -13.55 5.32 0.07
C LYS A 59 -13.94 4.83 -1.32
N GLY A 60 -13.34 3.73 -1.76
CA GLY A 60 -13.62 3.18 -3.09
C GLY A 60 -12.56 2.18 -3.53
N ILE A 61 -12.25 2.18 -4.82
CA ILE A 61 -11.32 1.26 -5.46
C ILE A 61 -10.31 2.01 -6.31
N CYS A 62 -9.07 1.52 -6.35
CA CYS A 62 -8.00 2.05 -7.16
C CYS A 62 -7.36 0.95 -8.01
N PHE A 63 -6.78 1.37 -9.13
CA PHE A 63 -6.07 0.55 -10.09
C PHE A 63 -4.69 1.16 -10.32
N ALA A 64 -3.64 0.41 -10.03
CA ALA A 64 -2.27 0.76 -10.40
C ALA A 64 -1.86 -0.06 -11.61
N MET A 65 -1.22 0.58 -12.60
CA MET A 65 -0.77 -0.07 -13.83
C MET A 65 0.69 0.24 -14.08
N THR A 66 1.39 -0.70 -14.71
CA THR A 66 2.84 -0.61 -14.96
C THR A 66 3.24 0.45 -15.98
N LYS A 67 2.31 0.95 -16.79
CA LYS A 67 2.56 1.95 -17.84
C LYS A 67 1.73 3.18 -17.58
N GLN A 68 2.31 4.37 -17.68
CA GLN A 68 1.56 5.63 -17.71
C GLN A 68 0.71 5.72 -18.98
N SER A 69 -0.48 6.33 -18.90
CA SER A 69 -1.25 6.70 -20.10
C SER A 69 -0.70 7.99 -20.71
N SER A 70 -0.74 8.05 -22.04
CA SER A 70 -0.35 9.25 -22.80
C SER A 70 -1.36 10.39 -22.68
N SER A 71 -2.59 10.09 -22.25
CA SER A 71 -3.64 11.09 -22.04
C SER A 71 -3.26 12.04 -20.91
N ILE A 72 -3.48 13.34 -21.12
CA ILE A 72 -3.34 14.37 -20.08
C ILE A 72 -4.64 14.60 -19.29
N ILE A 73 -5.74 13.96 -19.71
CA ILE A 73 -7.05 14.14 -19.09
C ILE A 73 -7.07 13.38 -17.76
N PRO A 74 -7.41 14.02 -16.63
CA PRO A 74 -7.36 13.40 -15.30
C PRO A 74 -8.51 12.42 -15.03
N LEU A 75 -9.40 12.21 -15.99
CA LEU A 75 -10.57 11.34 -15.90
C LEU A 75 -10.33 10.03 -16.65
N VAL A 76 -10.88 8.95 -16.11
CA VAL A 76 -10.86 7.61 -16.70
C VAL A 76 -12.24 7.00 -16.56
N ASP A 77 -12.77 6.47 -17.65
CA ASP A 77 -14.00 5.69 -17.59
C ASP A 77 -13.65 4.23 -17.30
N ILE A 78 -14.24 3.68 -16.25
CA ILE A 78 -13.96 2.34 -15.78
C ILE A 78 -15.23 1.52 -15.96
N THR A 79 -15.13 0.46 -16.75
CA THR A 79 -16.17 -0.57 -16.85
C THR A 79 -15.65 -1.84 -16.21
N ALA A 80 -16.31 -2.30 -15.17
CA ALA A 80 -16.03 -3.60 -14.57
C ALA A 80 -17.16 -4.58 -14.90
N THR A 81 -16.81 -5.78 -15.34
CA THR A 81 -17.76 -6.85 -15.63
C THR A 81 -17.42 -8.04 -14.77
N THR A 82 -18.37 -8.44 -13.95
CA THR A 82 -18.31 -9.66 -13.13
C THR A 82 -19.33 -10.67 -13.64
N ASP A 83 -19.33 -11.87 -13.06
CA ASP A 83 -20.38 -12.87 -13.21
C ASP A 83 -21.76 -12.38 -12.72
N ASN A 84 -21.78 -11.41 -11.81
CA ASN A 84 -22.99 -10.88 -11.17
C ASN A 84 -23.50 -9.57 -11.79
N GLY A 85 -22.78 -8.98 -12.75
CA GLY A 85 -23.25 -7.77 -13.43
C GLY A 85 -22.15 -6.91 -14.02
N ARG A 86 -22.57 -5.76 -14.56
CA ARG A 86 -21.69 -4.76 -15.15
C ARG A 86 -21.81 -3.46 -14.37
N PHE A 87 -20.67 -2.91 -14.00
CA PHE A 87 -20.53 -1.69 -13.21
C PHE A 87 -19.79 -0.65 -14.06
N THR A 88 -20.33 0.56 -14.09
CA THR A 88 -19.67 1.71 -14.72
C THR A 88 -19.32 2.68 -13.61
N MET A 89 -18.08 3.13 -13.63
CA MET A 89 -17.51 3.99 -12.61
C MET A 89 -16.66 5.06 -13.28
N HIS A 90 -16.62 6.25 -12.70
CA HIS A 90 -15.68 7.27 -13.11
C HIS A 90 -14.48 7.33 -12.15
N GLY A 91 -13.28 7.32 -12.73
CA GLY A 91 -12.01 7.33 -12.04
C GLY A 91 -11.30 8.67 -12.17
N LEU A 92 -10.64 9.10 -11.09
CA LEU A 92 -9.70 10.20 -11.08
C LEU A 92 -8.27 9.68 -11.09
N ARG A 93 -7.42 10.35 -11.86
CA ARG A 93 -5.98 10.09 -11.95
C ARG A 93 -5.24 11.06 -11.04
N PRO A 94 -4.75 10.62 -9.88
CA PRO A 94 -3.85 11.45 -9.09
C PRO A 94 -2.58 11.72 -9.90
N ASN A 95 -2.11 12.97 -9.88
CA ASN A 95 -0.82 13.32 -10.44
C ASN A 95 0.30 12.75 -9.55
N VAL A 96 0.69 11.52 -9.83
CA VAL A 96 1.83 10.86 -9.21
C VAL A 96 3.03 11.00 -10.14
N SER A 97 4.18 11.45 -9.63
CA SER A 97 5.41 11.64 -10.41
C SER A 97 6.09 10.33 -10.83
N ASP A 98 5.37 9.22 -10.76
CA ASP A 98 5.87 7.88 -11.01
C ASP A 98 5.66 7.48 -12.47
N THR A 99 6.46 6.52 -12.94
CA THR A 99 6.29 5.88 -14.25
C THR A 99 5.06 4.98 -14.35
N LYS A 100 4.30 4.85 -13.25
CA LYS A 100 3.13 3.99 -13.07
C LYS A 100 1.87 4.85 -13.15
N GLU A 101 0.84 4.32 -13.79
CA GLU A 101 -0.48 4.97 -13.83
C GLU A 101 -1.29 4.54 -12.61
N VAL A 102 -2.04 5.47 -12.02
CA VAL A 102 -3.01 5.16 -10.99
C VAL A 102 -4.33 5.81 -11.36
N ALA A 103 -5.42 5.06 -11.22
CA ALA A 103 -6.78 5.58 -11.37
C ALA A 103 -7.63 5.10 -10.20
N CYS A 104 -8.37 6.00 -9.56
CA CYS A 104 -9.21 5.66 -8.41
C CYS A 104 -10.65 6.13 -8.63
N SER A 105 -11.61 5.25 -8.37
CA SER A 105 -13.03 5.61 -8.30
C SER A 105 -13.52 5.61 -6.86
N PHE A 106 -14.37 6.57 -6.55
CA PHE A 106 -14.92 6.82 -5.22
C PHE A 106 -16.42 7.05 -5.29
N GLY A 107 -17.08 7.01 -4.13
CA GLY A 107 -18.51 7.28 -4.02
C GLY A 107 -19.37 6.03 -4.19
N SER A 108 -20.67 6.23 -4.46
CA SER A 108 -21.67 5.15 -4.50
C SER A 108 -21.39 4.12 -5.59
N GLU A 109 -20.94 4.55 -6.77
CA GLU A 109 -20.61 3.66 -7.90
C GLU A 109 -19.51 2.65 -7.52
N ALA A 110 -18.46 3.13 -6.84
CA ALA A 110 -17.40 2.27 -6.32
C ALA A 110 -17.93 1.34 -5.21
N GLY A 111 -18.84 1.82 -4.36
CA GLY A 111 -19.49 1.01 -3.33
C GLY A 111 -20.34 -0.14 -3.89
N ASP A 112 -21.11 0.13 -4.95
CA ASP A 112 -21.91 -0.88 -5.66
C ASP A 112 -21.00 -1.93 -6.31
N PHE A 113 -19.91 -1.48 -6.93
CA PHE A 113 -18.91 -2.37 -7.49
C PHE A 113 -18.24 -3.25 -6.42
N LEU A 114 -17.84 -2.68 -5.28
CA LEU A 114 -17.26 -3.43 -4.15
C LEU A 114 -18.24 -4.50 -3.62
N THR A 115 -19.53 -4.16 -3.56
CA THR A 115 -20.58 -5.12 -3.22
C THR A 115 -20.69 -6.23 -4.27
N GLY A 116 -20.62 -5.89 -5.55
CA GLY A 116 -20.62 -6.83 -6.66
C GLY A 116 -19.45 -7.83 -6.61
N ILE A 117 -18.23 -7.33 -6.43
CA ILE A 117 -17.04 -8.21 -6.40
C ILE A 117 -17.00 -9.11 -5.16
N SER A 118 -17.63 -8.72 -4.05
CA SER A 118 -17.71 -9.57 -2.85
C SER A 118 -18.42 -10.92 -3.11
N LYS A 119 -19.21 -10.98 -4.19
CA LYS A 119 -19.97 -12.16 -4.63
C LYS A 119 -19.41 -12.80 -5.90
N SER A 120 -18.32 -12.25 -6.45
CA SER A 120 -17.79 -12.60 -7.76
C SER A 120 -16.43 -13.30 -7.62
N THR A 121 -16.20 -14.34 -8.43
CA THR A 121 -14.90 -15.05 -8.46
C THR A 121 -13.90 -14.42 -9.41
N ALA A 122 -14.37 -13.66 -10.40
CA ALA A 122 -13.53 -12.93 -11.34
C ALA A 122 -14.15 -11.59 -11.72
N VAL A 123 -13.28 -10.65 -12.08
CA VAL A 123 -13.68 -9.38 -12.68
C VAL A 123 -12.80 -9.03 -13.86
N ASN A 124 -13.43 -8.60 -14.95
CA ASN A 124 -12.76 -7.99 -16.09
C ASN A 124 -12.97 -6.48 -16.02
N VAL A 125 -11.88 -5.72 -16.02
CA VAL A 125 -11.89 -4.27 -15.91
C VAL A 125 -11.36 -3.67 -17.20
N LYS A 126 -12.16 -2.83 -17.84
CA LYS A 126 -11.78 -1.96 -18.93
C LYS A 126 -11.59 -0.55 -18.39
N LEU A 127 -10.41 0.02 -18.58
CA LEU A 127 -10.11 1.43 -18.30
C LEU A 127 -9.96 2.17 -19.63
N ASP A 128 -10.68 3.26 -19.79
CA ASP A 128 -10.64 4.13 -20.98
C ASP A 128 -10.03 5.49 -20.60
N PHE A 129 -8.80 5.72 -21.04
CA PHE A 129 -8.06 6.96 -20.81
C PHE A 129 -8.28 7.92 -21.99
N ASN A 130 -9.53 8.30 -22.23
CA ASN A 130 -9.90 9.17 -23.35
C ASN A 130 -9.48 8.60 -24.72
N GLY A 131 -9.92 7.38 -25.01
CA GLY A 131 -9.67 6.63 -26.25
C GLY A 131 -8.55 5.60 -26.14
N GLU A 132 -7.65 5.72 -25.16
CA GLU A 132 -6.67 4.68 -24.87
C GLU A 132 -7.30 3.62 -23.95
N ILE A 133 -7.71 2.49 -24.53
CA ILE A 133 -8.40 1.41 -23.81
C ILE A 133 -7.40 0.37 -23.30
N ARG A 134 -7.53 0.00 -22.02
CA ARG A 134 -6.77 -1.06 -21.37
C ARG A 134 -7.70 -2.04 -20.69
N ASN A 135 -7.42 -3.34 -20.84
CA ASN A 135 -8.25 -4.40 -20.27
C ASN A 135 -7.41 -5.27 -19.34
N TYR A 136 -7.95 -5.56 -18.16
CA TYR A 136 -7.33 -6.41 -17.16
C TYR A 136 -8.34 -7.40 -16.63
N SER A 137 -7.87 -8.61 -16.30
CA SER A 137 -8.68 -9.64 -15.67
C SER A 137 -8.09 -9.95 -14.30
N PHE A 138 -8.94 -10.10 -13.29
CA PHE A 138 -8.55 -10.37 -11.91
C PHE A 138 -9.35 -11.55 -11.37
N ASP A 139 -8.68 -12.49 -10.70
CA ASP A 139 -9.34 -13.50 -9.87
C ASP A 139 -9.60 -12.91 -8.49
N THR A 140 -10.87 -12.63 -8.22
CA THR A 140 -11.31 -11.99 -6.97
C THR A 140 -11.79 -13.00 -5.94
N THR A 141 -11.55 -14.30 -6.12
CA THR A 141 -12.11 -15.32 -5.22
C THR A 141 -11.73 -15.09 -3.75
N GLU A 142 -10.45 -14.86 -3.46
CA GLU A 142 -10.02 -14.56 -2.08
C GLU A 142 -10.24 -13.10 -1.71
N PHE A 143 -10.09 -12.19 -2.67
CA PHE A 143 -10.30 -10.76 -2.45
C PHE A 143 -11.75 -10.46 -2.04
N GLY A 144 -12.73 -11.09 -2.69
CA GLY A 144 -14.15 -10.95 -2.42
C GLY A 144 -14.55 -11.43 -1.02
N LYS A 145 -13.93 -12.53 -0.53
CA LYS A 145 -14.13 -13.01 0.84
C LYS A 145 -13.76 -11.96 1.89
N MET A 146 -12.70 -11.19 1.63
CA MET A 146 -12.25 -10.10 2.52
C MET A 146 -13.25 -8.94 2.59
N LEU A 147 -14.11 -8.79 1.60
CA LEU A 147 -15.12 -7.72 1.53
C LEU A 147 -16.44 -8.10 2.22
N THR A 148 -16.56 -9.32 2.73
CA THR A 148 -17.73 -9.78 3.48
C THR A 148 -17.72 -9.28 4.93
N ALA A 149 -18.86 -9.40 5.63
CA ALA A 149 -18.97 -9.08 7.06
C ALA A 149 -17.95 -9.85 7.94
N ASN A 150 -17.54 -11.06 7.53
CA ASN A 150 -16.54 -11.84 8.26
C ASN A 150 -15.12 -11.33 7.99
N GLY A 151 -14.82 -10.96 6.74
CA GLY A 151 -13.59 -10.25 6.37
C GLY A 151 -13.50 -8.85 7.00
N LYS A 152 -14.66 -8.28 7.38
CA LYS A 152 -14.77 -6.97 8.01
C LYS A 152 -13.91 -6.84 9.28
N SER A 153 -14.01 -7.82 10.16
CA SER A 153 -13.25 -7.83 11.42
C SER A 153 -11.73 -7.95 11.21
N VAL A 154 -11.31 -8.65 10.15
CA VAL A 154 -9.90 -8.79 9.76
C VAL A 154 -9.36 -7.45 9.29
N TRP A 155 -10.16 -6.67 8.54
CA TRP A 155 -9.76 -5.31 8.20
C TRP A 155 -9.79 -4.38 9.41
N GLU A 156 -10.72 -4.55 10.36
CA GLU A 156 -10.87 -3.68 11.57
C GLU A 156 -9.60 -3.72 12.37
N LYS A 157 -9.10 -4.94 12.51
CA LYS A 157 -7.85 -5.22 13.17
C LYS A 157 -6.67 -4.69 12.37
N ALA A 158 -6.56 -5.00 11.08
CA ALA A 158 -5.44 -4.51 10.26
C ALA A 158 -5.38 -2.98 10.23
N ALA A 159 -6.52 -2.31 10.04
CA ALA A 159 -6.66 -0.86 10.04
C ALA A 159 -6.29 -0.23 11.39
N LYS A 160 -6.76 -0.84 12.50
CA LYS A 160 -6.43 -0.40 13.85
C LYS A 160 -4.95 -0.59 14.17
N ASP A 161 -4.38 -1.73 13.79
CA ASP A 161 -2.95 -2.02 13.94
C ASP A 161 -2.12 -0.99 13.13
N TYR A 162 -2.53 -0.66 11.90
CA TYR A 162 -1.93 0.40 11.09
C TYR A 162 -2.09 1.80 11.69
N ALA A 163 -3.24 2.14 12.26
CA ALA A 163 -3.47 3.41 12.95
C ALA A 163 -2.58 3.55 14.19
N GLN A 164 -2.26 2.42 14.82
CA GLN A 164 -1.32 2.32 15.94
C GLN A 164 0.15 2.25 15.51
N GLY A 165 0.45 2.39 14.22
CA GLY A 165 1.81 2.41 13.69
C GLY A 165 2.45 1.03 13.52
N VAL A 166 1.69 -0.06 13.70
CA VAL A 166 2.13 -1.41 13.35
C VAL A 166 2.15 -1.50 11.83
N ARG A 167 3.34 -1.55 11.23
CA ARG A 167 3.48 -1.81 9.79
C ARG A 167 2.90 -3.21 9.51
N ALA A 168 2.17 -3.35 8.40
CA ALA A 168 1.83 -4.69 7.93
C ALA A 168 3.09 -5.55 7.77
N PRO A 169 2.98 -6.87 7.97
CA PRO A 169 4.06 -7.79 7.65
C PRO A 169 4.50 -7.56 6.20
N VAL A 170 5.78 -7.20 6.05
CA VAL A 170 6.40 -6.97 4.76
C VAL A 170 6.83 -8.32 4.20
N PHE A 171 6.20 -8.76 3.11
CA PHE A 171 6.61 -9.97 2.40
C PHE A 171 7.57 -9.56 1.25
N TYR A 172 8.88 -9.64 1.48
CA TYR A 172 9.90 -9.50 0.43
C TYR A 172 10.05 -10.81 -0.35
N SER A 173 10.27 -10.73 -1.67
CA SER A 173 10.55 -11.89 -2.54
C SER A 173 11.99 -12.39 -2.37
N SER A 174 12.18 -13.70 -2.53
CA SER A 174 13.47 -14.40 -2.52
C SER A 174 14.44 -13.89 -3.58
N GLY A 175 15.52 -13.28 -3.13
CA GLY A 175 16.65 -12.80 -3.94
C GLY A 175 17.84 -12.32 -3.11
N SER A 176 17.61 -11.88 -1.87
CA SER A 176 18.65 -11.86 -0.84
C SER A 176 18.70 -13.23 -0.17
N GLU A 177 19.89 -13.82 -0.09
CA GLU A 177 20.15 -15.01 0.72
C GLU A 177 19.38 -14.94 2.04
N ALA A 178 18.72 -16.04 2.42
CA ALA A 178 18.28 -16.21 3.79
C ALA A 178 19.50 -15.92 4.68
N PRO A 179 19.40 -15.03 5.70
CA PRO A 179 20.42 -14.99 6.72
C PRO A 179 20.52 -16.42 7.25
N LYS A 180 21.65 -17.06 6.97
CA LYS A 180 21.96 -18.38 7.51
C LYS A 180 21.70 -18.29 9.00
N ASN A 181 21.00 -19.29 9.52
CA ASN A 181 20.72 -19.49 10.93
C ASN A 181 21.98 -19.18 11.76
N ASN A 182 22.07 -17.95 12.25
CA ASN A 182 22.74 -17.72 13.50
C ASN A 182 21.61 -17.84 14.49
N ALA A 183 21.71 -18.90 15.30
CA ALA A 183 20.91 -19.06 16.49
C ALA A 183 20.66 -17.68 17.10
N VAL A 184 19.38 -17.30 17.19
CA VAL A 184 18.99 -16.16 18.00
C VAL A 184 19.29 -16.58 19.43
N THR A 185 20.54 -16.35 19.84
CA THR A 185 20.82 -15.95 21.19
C THR A 185 19.93 -14.74 21.45
N SER A 186 19.02 -14.93 22.40
CA SER A 186 18.32 -13.87 23.10
C SER A 186 19.28 -12.73 23.47
N ASN A 187 18.72 -11.52 23.49
CA ASN A 187 19.32 -10.24 23.92
C ASN A 187 20.28 -9.64 22.87
N VAL A 188 20.06 -8.45 22.31
CA VAL A 188 19.96 -7.12 22.98
C VAL A 188 19.40 -6.10 21.94
N ASP A 189 18.58 -5.13 22.36
CA ASP A 189 18.26 -3.83 21.70
C ASP A 189 17.05 -3.59 20.76
N THR A 190 16.05 -4.46 20.64
CA THR A 190 14.77 -4.09 19.95
C THR A 190 13.97 -3.00 20.69
N HIS A 191 14.39 -2.57 21.89
CA HIS A 191 13.69 -1.56 22.72
C HIS A 191 14.14 -0.09 22.47
N SER A 192 15.27 0.19 21.80
CA SER A 192 15.81 1.57 21.81
C SER A 192 15.12 2.54 20.82
N TYR A 193 14.78 2.08 19.61
CA TYR A 193 14.19 2.97 18.59
C TYR A 193 12.74 3.31 18.88
N LYS A 194 11.93 2.32 19.30
CA LYS A 194 10.49 2.52 19.56
C LYS A 194 10.28 3.56 20.66
N ALA A 195 11.03 3.48 21.76
CA ALA A 195 10.98 4.44 22.85
C ALA A 195 11.35 5.87 22.38
N SER A 196 12.35 5.98 21.50
CA SER A 196 12.77 7.27 20.93
C SER A 196 11.70 7.87 20.01
N ASP A 197 11.05 7.06 19.17
CA ASP A 197 9.99 7.53 18.27
C ASP A 197 8.71 7.94 19.04
N GLU A 198 8.34 7.19 20.10
CA GLU A 198 7.26 7.56 21.01
C GLU A 198 7.55 8.90 21.72
N LYS A 199 8.78 9.10 22.20
CA LYS A 199 9.19 10.36 22.83
C LYS A 199 9.12 11.53 21.84
N LEU A 200 9.58 11.35 20.60
CA LEU A 200 9.49 12.38 19.56
C LEU A 200 8.04 12.83 19.33
N ASN A 201 7.12 11.86 19.22
CA ASN A 201 5.70 12.16 19.02
C ASN A 201 5.10 12.91 20.22
N SER A 202 5.53 12.58 21.44
CA SER A 202 5.12 13.29 22.66
C SER A 202 5.60 14.75 22.65
N VAL A 203 6.90 14.98 22.39
CA VAL A 203 7.50 16.32 22.31
C VAL A 203 6.84 17.16 21.22
N TRP A 204 6.60 16.56 20.05
CA TRP A 204 5.92 17.26 18.96
C TRP A 204 4.51 17.72 19.35
N LYS A 205 3.76 16.90 20.11
CA LYS A 205 2.42 17.25 20.58
C LYS A 205 2.41 18.32 21.68
N SER A 206 3.47 18.39 22.50
CA SER A 206 3.57 19.40 23.57
C SER A 206 3.93 20.79 23.05
N LEU A 207 4.44 20.92 21.83
CA LEU A 207 4.72 22.22 21.21
C LEU A 207 3.45 23.05 20.96
N SER A 208 3.55 24.36 21.13
CA SER A 208 2.47 25.29 20.81
C SER A 208 2.06 25.19 19.33
N PRO A 209 0.80 25.46 18.98
CA PRO A 209 0.34 25.43 17.59
C PRO A 209 1.16 26.32 16.64
N GLU A 210 1.60 27.48 17.11
CA GLU A 210 2.40 28.45 16.35
C GLU A 210 3.82 27.92 16.08
N THR A 211 4.48 27.36 17.12
CA THR A 211 5.79 26.73 17.00
C THR A 211 5.74 25.49 16.10
N ARG A 212 4.68 24.67 16.20
CA ARG A 212 4.46 23.54 15.27
C ARG A 212 4.32 24.00 13.82
N LYS A 213 3.56 25.07 13.57
CA LYS A 213 3.38 25.62 12.21
C LYS A 213 4.72 26.10 11.63
N ARG A 214 5.56 26.74 12.44
CA ARG A 214 6.92 27.18 12.06
C ARG A 214 7.86 26.01 11.76
N LEU A 215 7.82 24.94 12.57
CA LEU A 215 8.73 23.81 12.47
C LEU A 215 8.28 22.73 11.48
N LEU A 216 7.04 22.79 10.98
CA LEU A 216 6.46 21.78 10.08
C LEU A 216 7.30 21.53 8.81
N PRO A 217 7.84 22.54 8.11
CA PRO A 217 8.69 22.30 6.94
C PRO A 217 9.97 21.54 7.29
N SER A 218 10.67 21.96 8.36
CA SER A 218 11.86 21.28 8.86
C SER A 218 11.57 19.84 9.30
N GLN A 219 10.41 19.60 9.92
CA GLN A 219 9.98 18.26 10.32
C GLN A 219 9.77 17.34 9.11
N ARG A 220 9.21 17.86 8.01
CA ARG A 220 9.00 17.09 6.77
C ARG A 220 10.32 16.72 6.10
N GLU A 221 11.27 17.66 6.03
CA GLU A 221 12.60 17.38 5.50
C GLU A 221 13.34 16.33 6.34
N TRP A 222 13.29 16.44 7.67
CA TRP A 222 13.87 15.43 8.55
C TRP A 222 13.25 14.03 8.35
N ILE A 223 11.94 13.93 8.13
CA ILE A 223 11.27 12.64 7.81
C ILE A 223 11.79 12.06 6.50
N LYS A 224 12.00 12.88 5.46
CA LYS A 224 12.59 12.42 4.19
C LYS A 224 14.01 11.89 4.40
N HIS A 225 14.79 12.54 5.25
CA HIS A 225 16.15 12.09 5.57
C HIS A 225 16.21 10.79 6.37
N LYS A 226 15.12 10.33 7.03
CA LYS A 226 15.14 9.02 7.71
C LYS A 226 15.47 7.85 6.78
N SER A 227 15.17 7.95 5.47
CA SER A 227 15.48 6.88 4.52
C SER A 227 16.98 6.68 4.31
N SER A 228 17.84 7.66 4.63
CA SER A 228 19.30 7.51 4.51
C SER A 228 19.90 6.53 5.52
N CYS A 229 19.16 6.17 6.58
CA CYS A 229 19.62 5.19 7.57
C CYS A 229 19.48 3.73 7.12
N ASN A 230 18.89 3.42 5.96
CA ASN A 230 18.75 2.03 5.45
C ASN A 230 18.20 1.02 6.49
N ASN A 231 17.31 1.46 7.40
CA ASN A 231 16.77 0.68 8.53
C ASN A 231 17.78 0.26 9.62
N GLU A 232 18.97 0.85 9.66
CA GLU A 232 19.92 0.68 10.76
C GLU A 232 19.36 1.30 12.06
N GLN A 233 19.12 0.47 13.08
CA GLN A 233 18.47 0.94 14.32
C GLN A 233 19.25 2.02 15.05
N LYS A 234 20.57 1.92 15.12
CA LYS A 234 21.41 2.91 15.79
C LYS A 234 21.32 4.27 15.11
N CYS A 235 21.44 4.30 13.77
CA CYS A 235 21.25 5.50 12.97
C CYS A 235 19.88 6.13 13.19
N LEU A 236 18.82 5.32 13.17
CA LEU A 236 17.45 5.79 13.37
C LEU A 236 17.23 6.35 14.79
N THR A 237 17.75 5.67 15.81
CA THR A 237 17.69 6.11 17.21
C THR A 237 18.46 7.42 17.40
N ASP A 238 19.68 7.54 16.87
CA ASP A 238 20.51 8.73 17.01
C ASP A 238 19.91 9.94 16.28
N MET A 239 19.41 9.76 15.05
CA MET A 239 18.72 10.82 14.32
C MET A 239 17.44 11.27 15.03
N THR A 240 16.72 10.34 15.66
CA THR A 240 15.50 10.63 16.40
C THR A 240 15.80 11.37 17.70
N ASN A 241 16.83 10.96 18.44
CA ASN A 241 17.28 11.63 19.66
C ASN A 241 17.82 13.03 19.39
N ASN A 242 18.56 13.23 18.30
CA ASN A 242 19.01 14.56 17.88
C ASN A 242 17.83 15.47 17.56
N ARG A 243 16.82 14.95 16.85
CA ARG A 243 15.62 15.72 16.55
C ARG A 243 14.80 16.07 17.79
N ILE A 244 14.70 15.15 18.75
CA ILE A 244 14.06 15.42 20.05
C ILE A 244 14.72 16.61 20.74
N ARG A 245 16.06 16.64 20.81
CA ARG A 245 16.80 17.74 21.43
C ARG A 245 16.54 19.08 20.75
N GLU A 246 16.49 19.10 19.41
CA GLU A 246 16.14 20.30 18.65
C GLU A 246 14.73 20.80 18.99
N LEU A 247 13.74 19.91 19.02
CA LEU A 247 12.36 20.27 19.34
C LEU A 247 12.18 20.70 20.80
N GLU A 248 12.86 20.04 21.74
CA GLU A 248 12.88 20.43 23.17
C GLU A 248 13.50 21.83 23.35
N SER A 249 14.49 22.22 22.54
CA SER A 249 15.10 23.56 22.58
C SER A 249 14.22 24.69 22.04
N GLU A 250 13.19 24.34 21.26
CA GLU A 250 12.18 25.27 20.75
C GLU A 250 10.95 25.34 21.67
N ASN A 251 10.83 24.39 22.61
CA ASN A 251 9.76 24.35 23.59
C ASN A 251 10.09 25.30 24.76
N GLY A 252 9.79 26.59 24.60
CA GLY A 252 10.09 27.64 25.59
C GLY A 252 10.57 28.97 25.00
N LYS A 253 10.69 29.07 23.68
CA LYS A 253 10.87 30.33 22.93
C LYS A 253 9.54 30.77 22.33
#